data_AF-A0A2T8KPL7-F1
#
_entry.id   AF-A0A2T8KPL7-F1
#
_cell.length_a   1.000
_cell.length_b   1.000
_cell.length_c   1.000
_cell.angle_alpha   90.00
_cell.angle_beta   90.00
_cell.angle_gamma   90.00
#
_symmetry.space_group_name_H-M   'P 1'
#
loop_
_entity.id
_entity.type
_entity.pdbx_description
1 polymer ?
#
loop_
_entity_poly.entity_id
_entity_poly.type
_entity_poly.pdbx_seq_one_letter_code
_entity_poly.pdbx_strand_id
1 'polypeptide(L)'
;MLTNWSITKTRLSQFRDLRAEEKMGKFRHLPKRDAAILKRKLSTLQRYVGGIKYMTRLPDIVIVLDQQKEYIALRECAILGFPTISLLDTNCDPDLANISIPANDETMTSIRLILNKSVFAISEGRSLYIRNR
;
A
#
# COMPACT_ATOMS: atom_id res chain seq x y z
N MET A 1 1.81 8.68 4.49
CA MET A 1 1.18 7.54 5.19
C MET A 1 2.14 6.83 6.15
N LEU A 2 3.40 6.63 5.76
CA LEU A 2 4.39 5.87 6.53
C LEU A 2 4.92 6.65 7.73
N THR A 3 5.28 7.92 7.53
CA THR A 3 5.86 8.79 8.59
C THR A 3 4.91 9.01 9.76
N ASN A 4 3.61 9.05 9.50
CA ASN A 4 2.58 9.19 10.52
C ASN A 4 1.81 7.87 10.75
N TRP A 5 2.56 6.81 11.09
CA TRP A 5 2.01 5.47 11.26
C TRP A 5 0.96 5.37 12.39
N SER A 6 1.11 6.13 13.46
CA SER A 6 0.17 6.12 14.59
C SER A 6 -1.24 6.53 14.14
N ILE A 7 -1.37 7.60 13.36
CA ILE A 7 -2.67 8.03 12.81
C ILE A 7 -3.18 7.03 11.77
N THR A 8 -2.30 6.50 10.91
CA THR A 8 -2.67 5.48 9.92
C THR A 8 -3.23 4.22 10.59
N LYS A 9 -2.63 3.78 11.70
CA LYS A 9 -3.08 2.63 12.50
C LYS A 9 -4.46 2.88 13.12
N THR A 10 -4.71 4.09 13.63
CA THR A 10 -6.03 4.48 14.14
C THR A 10 -7.09 4.44 13.04
N ARG A 11 -6.79 4.95 11.84
CA ARG A 11 -7.70 4.89 10.68
C ARG A 11 -7.95 3.45 10.23
N LEU A 12 -6.94 2.58 10.29
CA LEU A 12 -7.08 1.15 10.03
C LEU A 12 -8.00 0.45 11.03
N SER A 13 -7.90 0.78 12.33
CA SER A 13 -8.83 0.26 13.34
C SER A 13 -10.25 0.69 13.02
N GLN A 14 -10.48 1.98 12.81
CA GLN A 14 -11.81 2.51 12.46
C GLN A 14 -12.38 1.85 11.20
N PHE A 15 -11.54 1.60 10.19
CA PHE A 15 -11.94 0.89 8.98
C PHE A 15 -12.37 -0.55 9.27
N ARG A 16 -11.63 -1.28 10.11
CA ARG A 16 -11.98 -2.65 10.52
C ARG A 16 -13.30 -2.68 11.28
N ASP A 17 -13.49 -1.75 12.22
CA ASP A 17 -14.69 -1.65 13.04
C ASP A 17 -15.91 -1.36 12.17
N LEU A 18 -15.88 -0.30 11.35
CA LEU A 18 -16.98 0.05 10.44
C LEU A 18 -17.33 -1.08 9.46
N ARG A 19 -16.32 -1.81 8.97
CA ARG A 19 -16.53 -2.96 8.08
C ARG A 19 -17.19 -4.13 8.81
N ALA A 20 -16.85 -4.37 10.07
CA ALA A 20 -17.50 -5.38 10.89
C ALA A 20 -18.96 -5.02 11.17
N GLU A 21 -19.23 -3.75 11.49
CA GLU A 21 -20.58 -3.24 11.73
C GLU A 21 -21.49 -3.32 10.51
N GLU A 22 -20.95 -3.00 9.32
CA GLU A 22 -21.67 -3.16 8.06
C GLU A 22 -22.03 -4.64 7.82
N LYS A 23 -21.08 -5.55 8.03
CA LYS A 23 -21.30 -7.00 7.87
C LYS A 23 -22.33 -7.55 8.85
N MET A 24 -22.34 -7.04 10.08
CA MET A 24 -23.33 -7.40 11.10
C MET A 24 -24.71 -6.79 10.84
N GLY A 25 -24.86 -5.95 9.80
CA GLY A 25 -26.14 -5.33 9.46
C GLY A 25 -26.54 -4.15 10.34
N LYS A 26 -25.66 -3.66 11.22
CA LYS A 26 -25.97 -2.55 12.15
C LYS A 26 -26.48 -1.30 11.44
N PHE A 27 -25.99 -1.04 10.22
CA PHE A 27 -26.39 0.14 9.44
C PHE A 27 -27.87 0.13 9.06
N ARG A 28 -28.52 -1.03 9.05
CA ARG A 28 -29.96 -1.16 8.73
C ARG A 28 -30.86 -0.63 9.86
N HIS A 29 -30.35 -0.58 11.08
CA HIS A 29 -31.09 -0.08 12.25
C HIS A 29 -30.93 1.43 12.46
N LEU A 30 -30.14 2.10 11.61
CA LEU A 30 -29.91 3.54 11.68
C LEU A 30 -30.83 4.31 10.73
N PRO A 31 -31.10 5.60 11.02
CA PRO A 31 -31.75 6.49 10.07
C PRO A 31 -31.02 6.51 8.72
N LYS A 32 -31.77 6.65 7.62
CA LYS A 32 -31.21 6.64 6.24
C LYS A 32 -30.05 7.63 6.06
N ARG A 33 -30.15 8.80 6.69
CA ARG A 33 -29.10 9.83 6.67
C ARG A 33 -27.80 9.33 7.30
N ASP A 34 -27.87 8.76 8.49
CA ASP A 34 -26.69 8.32 9.25
C ASP A 34 -26.05 7.10 8.60
N ALA A 35 -26.88 6.15 8.14
CA ALA A 35 -26.42 5.01 7.35
C ALA A 35 -25.68 5.45 6.08
N ALA A 36 -26.15 6.50 5.39
CA ALA A 36 -25.48 7.04 4.20
C ALA A 36 -24.12 7.69 4.54
N ILE A 37 -24.02 8.41 5.66
CA ILE A 37 -22.76 9.01 6.14
C ILE A 37 -21.73 7.91 6.44
N LEU A 38 -22.13 6.85 7.17
CA LEU A 38 -21.25 5.74 7.50
C LEU A 38 -20.77 4.98 6.26
N LYS A 39 -21.67 4.73 5.30
CA LYS A 39 -21.29 4.13 4.01
C LYS A 39 -20.29 4.96 3.22
N ARG A 40 -20.48 6.29 3.17
CA ARG A 40 -19.52 7.21 2.53
C ARG A 40 -18.17 7.13 3.23
N LYS A 41 -18.14 7.20 4.57
CA LYS A 41 -16.92 7.09 5.36
C LYS A 41 -16.21 5.76 5.12
N LEU A 42 -16.95 4.65 5.09
CA LEU A 42 -16.41 3.33 4.81
C LEU A 42 -15.81 3.24 3.40
N SER A 43 -16.49 3.78 2.39
CA SER A 43 -15.97 3.85 1.01
C SER A 43 -14.69 4.67 0.91
N THR A 44 -14.63 5.83 1.58
CA THR A 44 -13.43 6.66 1.67
C THR A 44 -12.28 5.89 2.31
N LEU A 45 -12.51 5.24 3.46
CA LEU A 45 -11.48 4.43 4.13
C LEU A 45 -11.04 3.24 3.29
N GLN A 46 -11.96 2.54 2.62
CA GLN A 46 -11.65 1.43 1.72
C GLN A 46 -10.75 1.88 0.57
N ARG A 47 -10.96 3.10 0.03
CA ARG A 47 -10.12 3.67 -1.03
C ARG A 47 -8.68 3.95 -0.56
N TYR A 48 -8.51 4.54 0.62
CA TYR A 48 -7.20 5.00 1.09
C TYR A 48 -6.39 3.96 1.88
N VAL A 49 -7.04 3.17 2.74
CA VAL A 49 -6.35 2.22 3.63
C VAL A 49 -6.69 0.76 3.34
N GLY A 50 -7.54 0.49 2.34
CA GLY A 50 -7.96 -0.87 2.00
C GLY A 50 -6.82 -1.78 1.53
N GLY A 51 -5.80 -1.22 0.87
CA GLY A 51 -4.61 -1.96 0.42
C GLY A 51 -3.70 -2.41 1.56
N ILE A 52 -3.69 -1.66 2.68
CA ILE A 52 -2.82 -1.93 3.83
C ILE A 52 -3.59 -2.54 5.01
N LYS A 53 -4.82 -3.02 4.81
CA LYS A 53 -5.69 -3.57 5.86
C LYS A 53 -5.09 -4.73 6.66
N TYR A 54 -4.11 -5.43 6.09
CA TYR A 54 -3.44 -6.57 6.71
C TYR A 54 -2.09 -6.20 7.33
N MET A 55 -1.61 -4.97 7.15
CA MET A 55 -0.35 -4.52 7.74
C MET A 55 -0.52 -4.27 9.23
N THR A 56 0.29 -4.94 10.04
CA THR A 56 0.33 -4.78 11.51
C THR A 56 1.47 -3.87 11.96
N ARG A 57 2.53 -3.81 11.17
CA ARG A 57 3.75 -3.02 11.39
C ARG A 57 4.16 -2.29 10.12
N LEU A 58 5.11 -1.36 10.26
CA LEU A 58 5.74 -0.69 9.14
C LEU A 58 6.49 -1.70 8.26
N PRO A 59 6.60 -1.43 6.95
CA PRO A 59 7.37 -2.27 6.04
C PRO A 59 8.87 -2.11 6.30
N ASP A 60 9.62 -3.19 6.03
CA ASP A 60 11.08 -3.18 6.10
C ASP A 60 11.72 -2.82 4.73
N ILE A 61 10.99 -3.04 3.63
CA ILE A 61 11.37 -2.71 2.24
C ILE A 61 10.14 -2.19 1.51
N VAL A 62 10.30 -1.19 0.65
CA VAL A 62 9.21 -0.62 -0.15
C VAL A 62 9.53 -0.72 -1.64
N ILE A 63 8.58 -1.23 -2.42
CA ILE A 63 8.65 -1.23 -3.90
C ILE A 63 7.74 -0.11 -4.40
N VAL A 64 8.30 0.81 -5.19
CA VAL A 64 7.59 1.97 -5.76
C VAL A 64 7.57 1.86 -7.29
N LEU A 65 6.43 2.24 -7.86
CA LEU A 65 6.24 2.37 -9.30
C LEU A 65 5.99 3.84 -9.58
N ASP A 66 6.50 4.36 -10.71
CA ASP A 66 6.32 5.74 -11.14
C ASP A 66 6.78 6.75 -10.08
N GLN A 67 8.07 7.08 -10.11
CA GLN A 67 8.68 7.99 -9.14
C GLN A 67 8.08 9.40 -9.18
N GLN A 68 7.65 9.85 -10.37
CA GLN A 68 7.11 11.19 -10.54
C GLN A 68 5.76 11.32 -9.82
N LYS A 69 4.89 10.32 -9.95
CA LYS A 69 3.59 10.32 -9.26
C LYS A 69 3.73 10.02 -7.77
N GLU A 70 4.67 9.15 -7.38
CA GLU A 70 4.81 8.64 -6.01
C GLU A 70 5.99 9.26 -5.23
N TYR A 71 6.43 10.46 -5.61
CA TYR A 71 7.53 11.17 -4.94
C TYR A 71 7.36 11.30 -3.42
N ILE A 72 6.12 11.51 -2.95
CA ILE A 72 5.82 11.59 -1.51
C ILE A 72 6.15 10.27 -0.82
N ALA A 73 5.86 9.13 -1.43
CA ALA A 73 6.16 7.81 -0.86
C ALA A 73 7.67 7.59 -0.75
N LEU A 74 8.44 7.94 -1.79
CA LEU A 74 9.91 7.89 -1.77
C LEU A 74 10.49 8.76 -0.65
N ARG A 75 10.01 10.01 -0.53
CA ARG A 75 10.46 10.93 0.52
C ARG A 75 10.13 10.41 1.92
N GLU A 76 8.93 9.87 2.13
CA GLU A 76 8.57 9.27 3.42
C GLU A 76 9.45 8.06 3.75
N CYS A 77 9.79 7.22 2.76
CA CYS A 77 10.71 6.11 2.95
C CYS A 77 12.12 6.60 3.31
N ALA A 78 12.63 7.63 2.62
CA ALA A 78 13.92 8.23 2.90
C ALA A 78 14.00 8.81 4.33
N ILE A 79 12.95 9.50 4.79
CA ILE A 79 12.87 10.03 6.17
C ILE A 79 12.92 8.91 7.21
N LEU A 80 12.27 7.78 6.91
CA LEU A 80 12.24 6.62 7.82
C LEU A 80 13.44 5.68 7.66
N GLY A 81 14.30 5.92 6.68
CA GLY A 81 15.44 5.06 6.36
C GLY A 81 15.05 3.71 5.76
N PHE A 82 13.87 3.60 5.13
CA PHE A 82 13.46 2.36 4.48
C PHE A 82 14.12 2.21 3.11
N PRO A 83 14.76 1.06 2.81
CA PRO A 83 15.28 0.80 1.48
C PRO A 83 14.15 0.73 0.45
N THR A 84 14.32 1.45 -0.65
CA THR A 84 13.36 1.53 -1.76
C THR A 84 13.87 0.81 -3.00
N ILE A 85 12.99 0.06 -3.63
CA ILE A 85 13.18 -0.51 -4.97
C ILE A 85 12.22 0.22 -5.90
N SER A 86 12.73 0.85 -6.96
CA SER A 86 11.91 1.62 -7.90
C SER A 86 12.09 1.17 -9.33
N LEU A 87 11.00 1.22 -10.11
CA LEU A 87 11.11 1.23 -11.57
C LEU A 87 11.48 2.66 -12.01
N LEU A 88 12.40 2.78 -12.96
CA LEU A 88 12.87 4.04 -13.52
C LEU A 88 12.58 4.10 -15.02
N ASP A 89 11.81 5.09 -15.44
CA ASP A 89 11.77 5.54 -16.83
C ASP A 89 12.79 6.67 -17.06
N THR A 90 12.97 7.07 -18.31
CA THR A 90 13.89 8.11 -18.80
C THR A 90 13.71 9.49 -18.17
N ASN A 91 12.56 9.75 -17.55
CA ASN A 91 12.19 11.01 -16.91
C ASN A 91 12.36 11.00 -15.38
N CYS A 92 12.94 9.93 -14.81
CA CYS A 92 13.09 9.74 -13.37
C CYS A 92 14.53 9.95 -12.88
N ASP A 93 14.69 10.25 -11.59
CA ASP A 93 16.01 10.49 -10.97
C ASP A 93 16.48 9.22 -10.23
N PRO A 94 17.59 8.58 -10.66
CA PRO A 94 18.07 7.35 -10.07
C PRO A 94 18.52 7.48 -8.62
N ASP A 95 18.84 8.69 -8.14
CA ASP A 95 19.35 8.93 -6.79
C ASP A 95 18.24 8.91 -5.72
N LEU A 96 16.96 8.96 -6.15
CA LEU A 96 15.81 8.93 -5.24
C LEU A 96 15.49 7.53 -4.71
N ALA A 97 16.02 6.47 -5.31
CA ALA A 97 15.78 5.09 -4.92
C ALA A 97 17.08 4.33 -4.64
N ASN A 98 17.06 3.41 -3.67
CA ASN A 98 18.26 2.64 -3.32
C ASN A 98 18.59 1.58 -4.38
N ILE A 99 17.56 0.95 -4.93
CA ILE A 99 17.68 -0.02 -6.01
C ILE A 99 16.77 0.43 -7.14
N SER A 100 17.38 0.64 -8.30
CA SER A 100 16.72 1.22 -9.46
C SER A 100 16.68 0.20 -10.60
N ILE A 101 15.49 -0.12 -11.08
CA ILE A 101 15.24 -1.05 -12.19
C ILE A 101 14.84 -0.22 -13.41
N PRO A 102 15.72 -0.04 -14.41
CA PRO A 102 15.38 0.70 -15.62
C PRO A 102 14.30 -0.05 -16.41
N ALA A 103 13.16 0.61 -16.63
CA ALA A 103 11.99 0.03 -17.27
C ALA A 103 11.00 1.11 -17.72
N ASN A 104 10.22 0.80 -18.75
CA ASN A 104 9.08 1.63 -19.14
C ASN A 104 7.97 1.52 -18.07
N ASP A 105 7.55 2.63 -17.49
CA ASP A 105 6.48 2.68 -16.47
C ASP A 105 5.13 3.17 -17.01
N GLU A 106 5.06 3.52 -18.30
CA GLU A 106 3.83 3.95 -18.98
C GLU A 106 2.97 2.77 -19.45
N THR A 107 3.59 1.63 -19.75
CA THR A 107 2.89 0.48 -20.35
C THR A 107 2.51 -0.58 -19.32
N MET A 108 1.23 -0.93 -19.31
CA MET A 108 0.68 -2.00 -18.46
C MET A 108 1.43 -3.33 -18.64
N THR A 109 1.89 -3.65 -19.86
CA THR A 109 2.64 -4.87 -20.16
C THR A 109 3.99 -4.89 -19.45
N SER A 110 4.74 -3.78 -19.48
CA SER A 110 6.04 -3.65 -18.81
C SER A 110 5.88 -3.76 -17.29
N ILE A 111 4.94 -2.98 -16.72
CA ILE A 111 4.64 -3.01 -15.28
C ILE A 111 4.26 -4.43 -14.83
N ARG A 112 3.36 -5.10 -15.57
CA ARG A 112 2.95 -6.48 -15.25
C ARG A 112 4.11 -7.45 -15.31
N LEU A 113 4.97 -7.36 -16.32
CA LEU A 113 6.12 -8.26 -16.46
C LEU A 113 7.04 -8.16 -15.23
N ILE A 114 7.40 -6.93 -14.85
CA ILE A 114 8.33 -6.67 -13.76
C ILE A 114 7.70 -7.06 -12.42
N LEU A 115 6.47 -6.63 -12.15
CA LEU A 115 5.78 -6.97 -10.92
C LEU A 115 5.55 -8.48 -10.78
N ASN A 116 5.18 -9.17 -11.85
CA ASN A 116 5.00 -10.63 -11.80
C ASN A 116 6.31 -11.34 -11.45
N LYS A 117 7.43 -10.89 -12.03
CA LYS A 117 8.74 -11.45 -11.71
C LYS A 117 9.14 -11.18 -10.25
N SER A 118 8.90 -9.97 -9.75
CA SER A 118 9.13 -9.60 -8.35
C SER A 118 8.26 -10.42 -7.39
N VAL A 119 6.97 -10.58 -7.68
CA VAL A 119 6.04 -11.41 -6.89
C VAL A 119 6.48 -12.86 -6.88
N PHE A 120 6.93 -13.40 -8.01
CA PHE A 120 7.48 -14.75 -8.08
C PHE A 120 8.69 -14.92 -7.14
N ALA A 121 9.65 -14.00 -7.19
CA ALA A 121 10.82 -14.03 -6.31
C ALA A 121 10.46 -13.90 -4.82
N ILE A 122 9.50 -13.02 -4.48
CA ILE A 122 8.98 -12.88 -3.10
C ILE A 122 8.32 -14.19 -2.64
N SER A 123 7.56 -14.85 -3.51
CA SER A 123 6.89 -16.13 -3.19
C SER A 123 7.89 -17.26 -2.95
N GLU A 124 8.92 -17.34 -3.79
CA GLU A 124 10.02 -18.31 -3.62
C GLU A 124 10.78 -18.07 -2.32
N GLY A 125 11.19 -16.82 -2.05
CA GLY A 125 11.86 -16.44 -0.81
C GLY A 125 11.00 -16.71 0.43
N ARG A 126 9.69 -16.44 0.36
CA ARG A 126 8.74 -16.78 1.43
C ARG A 126 8.67 -18.29 1.67
N SER A 127 8.66 -19.08 0.62
CA SER A 127 8.61 -20.55 0.73
C SER A 127 9.87 -21.10 1.39
N LEU A 128 11.05 -20.57 1.03
CA LEU A 128 12.31 -20.92 1.68
C LEU A 128 12.35 -20.50 3.15
N TYR A 129 11.90 -19.28 3.46
CA TYR A 129 11.78 -18.79 4.83
C TYR A 129 10.90 -19.67 5.71
N ILE A 130 9.77 -20.16 5.18
CA ILE A 130 8.87 -21.07 5.90
C ILE A 130 9.51 -22.45 6.11
N ARG A 131 10.28 -22.97 5.14
CA ARG A 131 10.95 -24.28 5.26
C ARG A 131 12.13 -24.28 6.23
N ASN A 132 12.84 -23.16 6.31
CA ASN A 132 14.04 -23.01 7.14
C ASN A 132 13.72 -22.64 8.61
N ARG A 133 12.44 -22.56 8.97
CA ARG A 133 11.95 -22.17 10.28
C ARG A 133 11.23 -23.34 10.95
#